data_AF-A0A6B3F5I4-F1
#
_entry.id   AF-A0A6B3F5I4-F1
#
_cell.length_a   1.000
_cell.length_b   1.000
_cell.length_c   1.000
_cell.angle_alpha   90.00
_cell.angle_beta   90.00
_cell.angle_gamma   90.00
#
_symmetry.space_group_name_H-M   'P 1'
#
loop_
_entity.id
_entity.type
_entity.pdbx_description
1 polymer ?
#
loop_
_entity_poly.entity_id
_entity_poly.type
_entity_poly.pdbx_seq_one_letter_code
_entity_poly.pdbx_strand_id
1 'polypeptide(L)' 'KFDPFGAGLHHLEKAELRRSVDLVAAVREAVGPDVDLFVEGHARFGTGTARQLVDALAPYEPGWFEEPLPWTLI' A
#
# COMPACT_ATOMS: atom_id res chain seq x y z
N LYS A 1 0.08 5.80 10.21
CA LYS A 1 -0.38 5.92 8.81
C LYS A 1 0.75 6.48 7.97
N PHE A 2 1.04 5.91 6.80
CA PHE A 2 2.06 6.43 5.88
C PHE A 2 1.79 6.02 4.43
N ASP A 3 2.44 6.72 3.50
CA ASP A 3 2.43 6.44 2.07
C ASP A 3 3.79 5.85 1.63
N PRO A 4 3.85 4.56 1.23
CA PRO A 4 5.07 3.92 0.75
C PRO A 4 5.30 3.99 -0.77
N PHE A 5 4.39 4.55 -1.57
CA PHE A 5 4.42 4.36 -3.03
C PHE A 5 5.13 5.49 -3.82
N GLY A 6 5.72 6.47 -3.13
CA GLY A 6 6.49 7.53 -3.77
C GLY A 6 5.67 8.34 -4.77
N ALA A 7 6.21 8.56 -5.98
CA ALA A 7 5.53 9.30 -7.06
C ALA A 7 4.62 8.41 -7.94
N GLY A 8 4.38 7.15 -7.55
CA GLY A 8 3.58 6.21 -8.34
C GLY A 8 2.15 6.71 -8.60
N LEU A 9 1.62 6.44 -9.80
CA LEU A 9 0.29 6.87 -10.24
C LEU A 9 -0.28 5.85 -11.23
N HIS A 10 -1.56 5.49 -11.05
CA HIS A 10 -2.34 4.48 -11.80
C HIS A 10 -1.79 3.04 -11.72
N HIS A 11 -0.55 2.85 -12.14
CA HIS A 11 0.18 1.60 -12.15
C HIS A 11 1.53 1.76 -11.44
N LEU A 12 2.00 0.66 -10.86
CA LEU A 12 3.35 0.56 -10.31
C LEU A 12 4.12 -0.45 -11.16
N GLU A 13 5.33 -0.06 -11.57
CA GLU A 13 6.27 -1.02 -12.13
C GLU A 13 6.66 -2.05 -11.07
N LYS A 14 7.09 -3.24 -11.51
CA LYS A 14 7.44 -4.33 -10.57
C LYS A 14 8.47 -3.92 -9.52
N ALA A 15 9.42 -3.05 -9.88
CA ALA A 15 10.42 -2.55 -8.95
C ALA A 15 9.83 -1.58 -7.91
N GLU A 16 8.88 -0.74 -8.32
CA GLU A 16 8.20 0.21 -7.43
C GLU A 16 7.26 -0.52 -6.47
N LEU A 17 6.53 -1.53 -6.96
CA LEU A 17 5.70 -2.40 -6.14
C LEU A 17 6.53 -3.09 -5.05
N ARG A 18 7.63 -3.76 -5.44
CA ARG A 18 8.54 -4.42 -4.48
C ARG A 18 9.06 -3.43 -3.44
N ARG A 19 9.57 -2.28 -3.88
CA ARG A 19 10.08 -1.25 -2.98
C ARG A 19 9.01 -0.77 -1.98
N SER A 20 7.78 -0.58 -2.44
CA SER A 20 6.68 -0.15 -1.58
C SER A 20 6.35 -1.21 -0.53
N VAL A 21 6.33 -2.48 -0.92
CA VAL A 21 6.13 -3.61 -0.03
C VAL A 21 7.27 -3.74 0.98
N ASP A 22 8.52 -3.59 0.53
CA ASP A 22 9.71 -3.63 1.40
C ASP A 22 9.67 -2.51 2.46
N LEU A 23 9.18 -1.32 2.10
CA LEU A 23 8.99 -0.22 3.05
C LEU A 23 7.93 -0.57 4.10
N VAL A 24 6.81 -1.17 3.70
CA VAL A 24 5.78 -1.61 4.65
C VAL A 24 6.31 -2.71 5.57
N ALA A 25 7.06 -3.67 5.02
CA ALA A 25 7.71 -4.73 5.78
C ALA A 25 8.67 -4.16 6.83
N ALA A 26 9.53 -3.22 6.45
CA ALA A 26 10.48 -2.59 7.35
C ALA A 26 9.79 -1.81 8.47
N VAL A 27 8.68 -1.11 8.16
CA VAL A 27 7.88 -0.43 9.20
C VAL A 27 7.26 -1.45 10.14
N ARG A 28 6.65 -2.54 9.62
CA ARG A 28 6.06 -3.61 10.44
C ARG A 28 7.10 -4.23 11.37
N GLU A 29 8.30 -4.53 10.88
CA GLU A 29 9.41 -5.04 11.69
C GLU A 29 9.80 -4.07 12.80
N ALA A 30 9.92 -2.77 12.47
CA ALA A 30 10.37 -1.75 13.42
C ALA A 30 9.36 -1.45 14.54
N VAL A 31 8.05 -1.48 14.23
CA VAL A 31 7.00 -1.14 15.21
C VAL A 31 6.49 -2.34 15.99
N GLY A 32 6.77 -3.57 15.52
CA GLY A 32 6.28 -4.80 16.12
C GLY A 32 4.83 -5.14 15.75
N PRO A 33 4.31 -6.28 16.22
CA PRO A 33 2.98 -6.78 15.84
C PRO A 33 1.84 -6.01 16.51
N ASP A 34 2.04 -5.44 17.70
CA ASP A 34 0.97 -4.85 18.51
C ASP A 34 0.59 -3.42 18.11
N VAL A 35 1.35 -2.79 17.21
CA VAL A 35 1.08 -1.44 16.71
C VAL A 35 0.24 -1.50 15.44
N ASP A 36 -0.87 -0.77 15.42
CA ASP A 36 -1.71 -0.66 14.23
C ASP A 36 -0.96 0.02 13.07
N LEU A 37 -0.98 -0.63 11.91
CA LEU A 37 -0.36 -0.13 10.68
C LEU A 37 -1.44 0.29 9.70
N PHE A 38 -1.32 1.51 9.15
CA PHE A 38 -2.27 2.05 8.17
C PHE A 38 -1.50 2.54 6.95
N VAL A 39 -1.97 2.18 5.75
CA VAL A 39 -1.34 2.54 4.46
C VAL A 39 -2.25 3.50 3.69
N GLU A 40 -1.66 4.54 3.13
CA GLU A 40 -2.34 5.61 2.39
C GLU A 40 -2.14 5.44 0.87
N GLY A 41 -3.23 5.33 0.11
CA GLY A 41 -3.25 5.14 -1.34
C GLY A 41 -3.46 6.41 -2.16
N HIS A 42 -3.91 7.51 -1.56
CA HIS A 42 -4.10 8.81 -2.20
C HIS A 42 -4.98 8.79 -3.47
N ALA A 43 -5.97 7.90 -3.51
CA ALA A 43 -6.93 7.76 -4.61
C ALA A 43 -6.26 7.62 -5.99
N ARG A 44 -5.08 6.99 -6.06
CA ARG A 44 -4.22 7.08 -7.26
C ARG A 44 -4.09 5.82 -8.10
N PHE A 45 -4.55 4.67 -7.63
CA PHE A 45 -4.35 3.41 -8.36
C PHE A 45 -5.56 3.00 -9.20
N GLY A 46 -5.31 2.28 -10.29
CA GLY A 46 -6.36 1.54 -10.99
C GLY A 46 -6.70 0.24 -10.26
N THR A 47 -7.88 -0.33 -10.53
CA THR A 47 -8.40 -1.55 -9.87
C THR A 47 -7.42 -2.72 -9.87
N GLY A 48 -6.72 -2.96 -10.98
CA GLY A 48 -5.73 -4.04 -11.08
C GLY A 48 -4.53 -3.84 -10.15
N THR A 49 -3.97 -2.63 -10.12
CA THR A 49 -2.85 -2.26 -9.24
C THR A 49 -3.28 -2.30 -7.77
N ALA A 50 -4.45 -1.74 -7.46
CA ALA A 50 -4.99 -1.76 -6.10
C ALA A 50 -5.19 -3.20 -5.58
N ARG A 51 -5.72 -4.10 -6.41
CA ARG A 51 -5.84 -5.53 -6.06
C ARG A 51 -4.47 -6.16 -5.77
N GLN A 52 -3.48 -5.93 -6.63
CA GLN A 52 -2.12 -6.45 -6.42
C GLN A 52 -1.52 -5.91 -5.11
N LEU A 53 -1.75 -4.64 -4.79
CA LEU A 53 -1.32 -4.04 -3.54
C LEU A 53 -2.00 -4.67 -2.32
N VAL A 54 -3.32 -4.89 -2.37
CA VAL A 54 -4.04 -5.58 -1.28
C VAL A 54 -3.44 -6.96 -1.03
N ASP A 55 -3.25 -7.76 -2.08
CA ASP A 55 -2.68 -9.11 -1.96
C ASP A 55 -1.24 -9.07 -1.40
N ALA A 56 -0.42 -8.10 -1.85
CA ALA A 56 0.97 -7.96 -1.42
C ALA A 56 1.12 -7.41 0.00
N LEU A 57 0.19 -6.57 0.47
CA LEU A 57 0.23 -5.95 1.79
C LEU A 57 -0.41 -6.82 2.87
N ALA A 58 -1.26 -7.78 2.51
CA ALA A 58 -1.96 -8.67 3.44
C ALA A 58 -1.07 -9.33 4.51
N PRO A 59 0.16 -9.82 4.19
CA PRO A 59 1.04 -10.44 5.19
C PRO A 59 1.51 -9.51 6.32
N TYR A 60 1.41 -8.18 6.15
CA TYR A 60 1.84 -7.19 7.15
C TYR A 60 0.69 -6.66 8.01
N GLU A 61 -0.51 -7.21 7.80
CA GLU A 61 -1.72 -6.95 8.58
C GLU A 61 -1.98 -5.45 8.76
N PRO A 62 -2.11 -4.67 7.66
CA PRO A 62 -2.56 -3.29 7.78
C PRO A 62 -3.99 -3.29 8.33
N GLY A 63 -4.28 -2.41 9.29
CA GLY A 63 -5.64 -2.17 9.75
C GLY A 63 -6.51 -1.74 8.57
N TRP A 64 -6.10 -0.67 7.86
CA TRP A 64 -6.77 -0.16 6.66
C TRP A 64 -5.75 0.16 5.54
N PHE A 65 -6.19 -0.02 4.31
CA PHE A 65 -5.59 0.58 3.12
C PHE A 65 -6.54 1.67 2.62
N GLU A 66 -6.18 2.92 2.91
CA GLU A 66 -7.03 4.09 2.67
C GLU A 66 -6.94 4.56 1.22
N GLU A 67 -8.08 4.95 0.66
CA GLU A 67 -8.22 5.50 -0.69
C GLU A 67 -7.35 4.81 -1.77
N PRO A 68 -7.45 3.48 -1.96
CA PRO A 68 -6.65 2.81 -2.96
C PRO A 68 -7.04 3.20 -4.40
N LEU A 69 -8.28 3.68 -4.59
CA LEU A 69 -8.87 4.00 -5.89
C LEU A 69 -9.37 5.44 -5.92
N PRO A 70 -9.32 6.11 -7.08
CA PRO A 70 -10.06 7.35 -7.31
C PRO A 70 -11.55 7.19 -6.98
N TRP A 71 -12.18 8.22 -6.44
CA TRP A 71 -13.63 8.26 -6.21
C TRP A 71 -14.44 8.04 -7.51
N THR A 72 -13.83 8.27 -8.67
CA THR A 72 -14.46 8.08 -9.98
C THR A 72 -14.55 6.61 -10.42
N LEU A 73 -13.93 5.68 -9.68
CA LEU A 73 -13.96 4.23 -9.97
C LEU A 73 -14.89 3.45 -9.01
N ILE A 74 -15.70 4.15 -8.21
CA ILE A 74 -16.61 3.59 -7.20
C ILE A 74 -18.05 3.68 -7.71
#